data_AF-A0A1M6T6A2-F1
#
_entry.id   AF-A0A1M6T6A2-F1
#
_cell.length_a   1.000
_cell.length_b   1.000
_cell.length_c   1.000
_cell.angle_alpha   90.00
_cell.angle_beta   90.00
_cell.angle_gamma   90.00
#
_symmetry.space_group_name_H-M   'P 1'
#
loop_
_entity.id
_entity.type
_entity.pdbx_description
1 polymer ?
#
loop_
_entity_poly.entity_id
_entity_poly.type
_entity_poly.pdbx_seq_one_letter_code
_entity_poly.pdbx_strand_id
1 'polypeptide(L)'
;MMKHLLFIVLTFISLSTYAQVGIGTENPRATLDVVATNRTGSLTNVEGILIPRVSRQRAQSMLNVEKSTLVFIDDVSSGTPDNAMATEGFYYFTGTRWQNVSETSIAAPPKFFYMPSVVLPTATTDTRIVDTTNTDYTYVGGEYIVNLYNLYKNQFTTPIISSITDPTNPSLPVGTVVTPNDTLESLVKPATSYHYFVTYADPNVFEEIKLDANGILKYKVKSNSIIRTGTFMNIVIKNK
;
A
#
# COMPACT_ATOMS: atom_id res chain seq x y z
N MET A 1 44.33 -52.13 -24.08
CA MET A 1 44.28 -50.85 -23.35
C MET A 1 43.98 -49.63 -24.21
N MET A 2 44.66 -49.40 -25.35
CA MET A 2 44.47 -48.17 -26.17
C MET A 2 43.05 -47.93 -26.72
N LYS A 3 42.28 -49.00 -26.99
CA LYS A 3 40.91 -48.90 -27.53
C LYS A 3 39.90 -48.34 -26.51
N HIS A 4 40.09 -48.66 -25.23
CA HIS A 4 39.24 -48.14 -24.14
C HIS A 4 39.64 -46.72 -23.75
N LEU A 5 40.92 -46.35 -23.92
CA LEU A 5 41.42 -45.00 -23.69
C LEU A 5 40.79 -43.99 -24.67
N LEU A 6 40.68 -44.35 -25.96
CA LEU A 6 40.00 -43.53 -26.97
C LEU A 6 38.52 -43.30 -26.60
N PHE A 7 37.85 -44.35 -26.12
CA PHE A 7 36.45 -44.27 -25.74
C PHE A 7 36.22 -43.35 -24.53
N ILE A 8 37.12 -43.40 -23.55
CA ILE A 8 37.11 -42.51 -22.37
C ILE A 8 37.37 -41.05 -22.80
N VAL A 9 38.34 -40.82 -23.69
CA VAL A 9 38.62 -39.46 -24.21
C VAL A 9 37.42 -38.88 -24.97
N LEU A 10 36.72 -39.69 -25.77
CA LEU A 10 35.49 -39.25 -26.45
C LEU A 10 34.32 -38.95 -25.48
N THR A 11 34.25 -39.63 -24.32
CA THR A 11 33.22 -39.36 -23.30
C THR A 11 33.52 -38.12 -22.46
N PHE A 12 34.76 -37.64 -22.41
CA PHE A 12 35.11 -36.37 -21.76
C PHE A 12 34.96 -35.14 -22.68
N ILE A 13 34.79 -35.32 -24.00
CA ILE A 13 34.54 -34.24 -24.96
C ILE A 13 33.07 -33.78 -24.96
N SER A 14 32.14 -34.53 -24.36
CA SER A 14 30.72 -34.17 -24.25
C SER A 14 30.40 -33.15 -23.15
N LEU A 15 31.41 -32.47 -22.60
CA LEU A 15 31.22 -31.48 -21.54
C LEU A 15 30.72 -30.14 -22.09
N SER A 16 29.58 -29.73 -21.54
CA SER A 16 29.03 -28.37 -21.51
C SER A 16 28.48 -27.81 -22.84
N THR A 17 27.31 -28.31 -23.27
CA THR A 17 26.45 -27.56 -24.18
C THR A 17 25.72 -26.46 -23.41
N TYR A 18 25.85 -25.20 -23.81
CA TYR A 18 25.05 -24.11 -23.28
C TYR A 18 23.58 -24.31 -23.67
N ALA A 19 22.68 -24.40 -22.68
CA ALA A 19 21.24 -24.57 -22.90
C ALA A 19 20.49 -23.24 -23.11
N GLN A 20 21.21 -22.13 -23.31
CA GLN A 20 20.63 -20.81 -23.56
C GLN A 20 20.17 -20.72 -25.00
N VAL A 21 18.97 -20.14 -25.21
CA VAL A 21 18.39 -19.92 -26.53
C VAL A 21 18.51 -18.44 -26.88
N GLY A 22 19.33 -18.12 -27.89
CA GLY A 22 19.38 -16.80 -28.50
C GLY A 22 18.49 -16.73 -29.74
N ILE A 23 17.64 -15.70 -29.85
CA ILE A 23 16.91 -15.36 -31.07
C ILE A 23 17.40 -14.00 -31.53
N GLY A 24 18.02 -13.94 -32.70
CA GLY A 24 18.65 -12.70 -33.21
C GLY A 24 20.00 -12.36 -32.55
N THR A 25 20.60 -13.27 -31.79
CA THR A 25 21.94 -13.12 -31.20
C THR A 25 22.64 -14.48 -31.07
N GLU A 26 23.95 -14.52 -31.37
CA GLU A 26 24.79 -15.70 -31.17
C GLU A 26 25.38 -15.78 -29.75
N ASN A 27 25.28 -14.68 -28.98
CA ASN A 27 25.82 -14.56 -27.63
C ASN A 27 24.69 -14.22 -26.64
N PRO A 28 23.79 -15.16 -26.31
CA PRO A 28 22.67 -14.92 -25.42
C PRO A 28 23.13 -14.57 -23.99
N ARG A 29 22.50 -13.58 -23.38
CA ARG A 29 22.81 -13.11 -22.01
C ARG A 29 21.87 -13.63 -20.92
N ALA A 30 20.87 -14.42 -21.31
CA ALA A 30 19.89 -15.04 -20.42
C ALA A 30 19.52 -16.43 -20.97
N THR A 31 18.72 -17.20 -20.22
CA THR A 31 18.20 -18.50 -20.68
C THR A 31 17.43 -18.38 -22.00
N LEU A 32 16.70 -17.28 -22.18
CA LEU A 32 16.14 -16.84 -23.45
C LEU A 32 16.53 -15.38 -23.67
N ASP A 33 17.26 -15.09 -24.75
CA ASP A 33 17.64 -13.73 -25.14
C ASP A 33 17.12 -13.44 -26.55
N VAL A 34 16.21 -12.48 -26.66
CA VAL A 34 15.59 -12.08 -27.94
C VAL A 34 16.05 -10.67 -28.26
N VAL A 35 16.87 -10.54 -29.30
CA VAL A 35 17.41 -9.27 -29.76
C VAL A 35 16.70 -8.85 -31.04
N ALA A 36 16.28 -7.59 -31.09
CA ALA A 36 15.72 -7.00 -32.30
C ALA A 36 16.73 -7.05 -33.45
N THR A 37 16.28 -7.53 -34.59
CA THR A 37 17.03 -7.53 -35.86
C THR A 37 17.29 -6.10 -36.30
N ASN A 38 16.33 -5.18 -36.12
CA ASN A 38 16.45 -3.77 -36.46
C ASN A 38 16.30 -2.89 -35.22
N ARG A 39 17.37 -2.77 -34.43
CA ARG A 39 17.35 -2.03 -33.15
C ARG A 39 17.02 -0.53 -33.27
N THR A 40 17.18 0.08 -34.44
CA THR A 40 17.05 1.53 -34.66
C THR A 40 16.56 1.83 -36.08
N GLY A 41 15.89 2.97 -36.27
CA GLY A 41 15.53 3.51 -37.59
C GLY A 41 14.02 3.62 -37.80
N SER A 42 13.60 3.78 -39.06
CA SER A 42 12.21 3.99 -39.47
C SER A 42 11.60 2.78 -40.19
N LEU A 43 12.19 1.59 -40.04
CA LEU A 43 11.65 0.37 -40.61
C LEU A 43 10.36 -0.01 -39.90
N THR A 44 9.38 -0.52 -40.66
CA THR A 44 8.02 -0.80 -40.16
C THR A 44 7.80 -2.27 -39.81
N ASN A 45 8.86 -3.07 -39.76
CA ASN A 45 8.78 -4.48 -39.40
C ASN A 45 8.36 -4.61 -37.94
N VAL A 46 7.37 -5.48 -37.67
CA VAL A 46 6.94 -5.77 -36.30
C VAL A 46 7.99 -6.68 -35.65
N GLU A 47 8.55 -6.23 -34.52
CA GLU A 47 9.47 -7.00 -33.70
C GLU A 47 8.91 -7.10 -32.28
N GLY A 48 8.98 -8.28 -31.66
CA GLY A 48 8.46 -8.49 -30.31
C GLY A 48 8.18 -9.96 -30.00
N ILE A 49 7.63 -10.21 -28.82
CA ILE A 49 7.22 -11.53 -28.36
C ILE A 49 5.71 -11.50 -28.13
N LEU A 50 4.97 -12.35 -28.83
CA LEU A 50 3.56 -12.59 -28.51
C LEU A 50 3.46 -13.60 -27.38
N ILE A 51 3.02 -13.11 -26.24
CA ILE A 51 2.67 -13.90 -25.07
C ILE A 51 1.27 -14.51 -25.28
N PRO A 52 0.94 -15.68 -24.68
CA PRO A 52 -0.41 -16.25 -24.77
C PRO A 52 -1.50 -15.23 -24.42
N ARG A 53 -2.45 -15.06 -25.34
CA ARG A 53 -3.62 -14.19 -25.18
C ARG A 53 -4.83 -15.01 -24.74
N VAL A 54 -5.50 -14.58 -23.69
CA VAL A 54 -6.61 -15.31 -23.06
C VAL A 54 -7.66 -14.35 -22.53
N SER A 55 -8.94 -14.71 -22.61
CA SER A 55 -9.99 -13.94 -21.93
C SER A 55 -9.86 -14.06 -20.41
N ARG A 56 -10.49 -13.13 -19.67
CA ARG A 56 -10.58 -13.18 -18.20
C ARG A 56 -11.17 -14.51 -17.72
N GLN A 57 -12.24 -14.98 -18.37
CA GLN A 57 -12.83 -16.29 -18.04
C GLN A 57 -11.84 -17.44 -18.24
N ARG A 58 -11.04 -17.40 -19.30
CA ARG A 58 -10.01 -18.41 -19.55
C ARG A 58 -8.93 -18.35 -18.47
N ALA A 59 -8.46 -17.16 -18.10
CA ALA A 59 -7.49 -16.98 -17.02
C ALA A 59 -8.01 -17.50 -15.67
N GLN A 60 -9.29 -17.26 -15.35
CA GLN A 60 -9.96 -17.74 -14.12
C GLN A 60 -10.15 -19.25 -14.07
N SER A 61 -10.25 -19.91 -15.23
CA SER A 61 -10.45 -21.36 -15.33
C SER A 61 -9.14 -22.16 -15.40
N MET A 62 -7.97 -21.49 -15.43
CA MET A 62 -6.68 -22.18 -15.39
C MET A 62 -6.44 -22.79 -14.01
N LEU A 63 -6.04 -24.05 -13.98
CA LEU A 63 -5.70 -24.79 -12.76
C LEU A 63 -4.19 -25.03 -12.71
N ASN A 64 -3.62 -25.06 -11.50
CA ASN A 64 -2.19 -25.34 -11.26
C ASN A 64 -1.24 -24.41 -12.05
N VAL A 65 -1.59 -23.13 -12.15
CA VAL A 65 -0.76 -22.13 -12.83
C VAL A 65 0.55 -21.94 -12.07
N GLU A 66 1.68 -22.07 -12.75
CA GLU A 66 2.99 -21.88 -12.14
C GLU A 66 3.22 -20.40 -11.80
N LYS A 67 3.91 -20.14 -10.68
CA LYS A 67 4.25 -18.77 -10.30
C LYS A 67 5.11 -18.12 -11.39
N SER A 68 4.85 -16.84 -11.66
CA SER A 68 5.46 -16.06 -12.72
C SER A 68 5.03 -16.41 -14.15
N THR A 69 3.98 -17.22 -14.34
CA THR A 69 3.34 -17.39 -15.66
C THR A 69 2.83 -16.04 -16.16
N LEU A 70 3.20 -15.64 -17.38
CA LEU A 70 2.80 -14.37 -18.01
C LEU A 70 1.76 -14.64 -19.12
N VAL A 71 0.68 -13.85 -19.13
CA VAL A 71 -0.36 -13.85 -20.17
C VAL A 71 -0.72 -12.41 -20.55
N PHE A 72 -1.36 -12.25 -21.71
CA PHE A 72 -2.07 -11.02 -22.05
C PHE A 72 -3.57 -11.30 -21.98
N ILE A 73 -4.31 -10.54 -21.18
CA ILE A 73 -5.76 -10.61 -21.15
C ILE A 73 -6.31 -9.68 -22.23
N ASP A 74 -6.96 -10.25 -23.25
CA ASP A 74 -7.46 -9.54 -24.44
C ASP A 74 -8.98 -9.38 -24.48
N ASP A 75 -9.70 -9.94 -23.49
CA ASP A 75 -11.13 -9.76 -23.32
C ASP A 75 -11.51 -9.86 -21.84
N VAL A 76 -12.13 -8.79 -21.32
CA VAL A 76 -12.66 -8.72 -19.94
C VAL A 76 -14.20 -8.71 -19.87
N SER A 77 -14.88 -8.94 -21.00
CA SER A 77 -16.35 -9.01 -21.04
C SER A 77 -16.88 -10.31 -20.43
N SER A 78 -16.09 -11.39 -20.47
CA SER A 78 -16.46 -12.74 -20.01
C SER A 78 -15.87 -13.09 -18.63
N GLY A 79 -16.51 -14.02 -17.91
CA GLY A 79 -16.09 -14.45 -16.56
C GLY A 79 -16.54 -13.51 -15.43
N THR A 80 -16.27 -13.90 -14.19
CA THR A 80 -16.71 -13.14 -13.01
C THR A 80 -15.91 -11.83 -12.90
N PRO A 81 -16.56 -10.66 -12.71
CA PRO A 81 -15.83 -9.41 -12.47
C PRO A 81 -14.86 -9.54 -11.29
N ASP A 82 -13.61 -9.13 -11.54
CA ASP A 82 -12.51 -9.17 -10.58
C ASP A 82 -11.74 -7.87 -10.71
N ASN A 83 -11.53 -7.18 -9.59
CA ASN A 83 -10.80 -5.91 -9.55
C ASN A 83 -9.36 -6.07 -10.06
N ALA A 84 -8.74 -7.24 -9.87
CA ALA A 84 -7.39 -7.50 -10.38
C ALA A 84 -7.36 -7.58 -11.91
N MET A 85 -8.35 -8.23 -12.54
CA MET A 85 -8.45 -8.43 -13.99
C MET A 85 -9.55 -7.55 -14.61
N ALA A 86 -9.62 -6.29 -14.21
CA ALA A 86 -10.66 -5.36 -14.64
C ALA A 86 -10.44 -4.78 -16.04
N THR A 87 -9.20 -4.83 -16.56
CA THR A 87 -8.81 -4.25 -17.84
C THR A 87 -8.02 -5.23 -18.69
N GLU A 88 -8.03 -5.03 -20.01
CA GLU A 88 -7.11 -5.72 -20.90
C GLU A 88 -5.66 -5.32 -20.60
N GLY A 89 -4.72 -6.24 -20.74
CA GLY A 89 -3.31 -5.96 -20.49
C GLY A 89 -2.46 -7.17 -20.15
N PHE A 90 -1.21 -6.92 -19.75
CA PHE A 90 -0.30 -7.98 -19.32
C PHE A 90 -0.54 -8.37 -17.86
N TYR A 91 -0.58 -9.66 -17.59
CA TYR A 91 -0.83 -10.26 -16.29
C TYR A 91 0.17 -11.34 -15.97
N TYR A 92 0.69 -11.37 -14.75
CA TYR A 92 1.49 -12.49 -14.25
C TYR A 92 0.82 -13.18 -13.06
N PHE A 93 1.03 -14.49 -12.94
CA PHE A 93 0.51 -15.26 -11.82
C PHE A 93 1.44 -15.15 -10.61
N THR A 94 0.90 -14.73 -9.47
CA THR A 94 1.66 -14.54 -8.22
C THR A 94 1.88 -15.85 -7.43
N GLY A 95 1.23 -16.93 -7.86
CA GLY A 95 1.08 -18.18 -7.10
C GLY A 95 -0.29 -18.32 -6.44
N THR A 96 -1.05 -17.22 -6.31
CA THR A 96 -2.40 -17.22 -5.70
C THR A 96 -3.44 -16.48 -6.53
N ARG A 97 -3.03 -15.48 -7.30
CA ARG A 97 -3.90 -14.66 -8.16
C ARG A 97 -3.14 -14.13 -9.38
N TRP A 98 -3.89 -13.74 -10.41
CA TRP A 98 -3.38 -12.90 -11.50
C TRP A 98 -3.18 -11.46 -11.03
N GLN A 99 -2.07 -10.84 -11.42
CA GLN A 99 -1.72 -9.46 -11.11
C GLN A 99 -1.35 -8.72 -12.40
N ASN A 100 -1.94 -7.54 -12.62
CA ASN A 100 -1.63 -6.72 -13.78
C ASN A 100 -0.19 -6.18 -13.66
N VAL A 101 0.58 -6.22 -14.75
CA VAL A 101 1.97 -5.75 -14.80
C VAL A 101 2.06 -4.21 -14.80
N SER A 102 1.04 -3.54 -15.34
CA SER A 102 0.93 -2.08 -15.43
C SER A 102 0.27 -1.43 -14.21
N GLU A 103 -0.28 -2.23 -13.29
CA GLU A 103 -0.63 -1.76 -11.95
C GLU A 103 0.65 -1.45 -11.18
N THR A 104 1.24 -0.30 -11.49
CA THR A 104 1.97 0.48 -10.49
C THR A 104 1.04 0.58 -9.30
N SER A 105 1.48 0.23 -8.09
CA SER A 105 0.69 0.45 -6.89
C SER A 105 0.42 1.96 -6.73
N ILE A 106 -0.64 2.48 -7.35
CA ILE A 106 -0.99 3.91 -7.37
C ILE A 106 -1.52 4.36 -5.99
N ALA A 107 -1.57 3.45 -5.03
CA ALA A 107 -1.93 3.72 -3.65
C ALA A 107 -0.87 3.17 -2.70
N ALA A 108 0.40 3.59 -2.87
CA ALA A 108 1.26 3.58 -1.69
C ALA A 108 0.65 4.60 -0.72
N PRO A 109 0.07 4.17 0.42
CA PRO A 109 -0.51 5.11 1.36
C PRO A 109 0.56 6.12 1.78
N PRO A 110 0.19 7.38 2.10
CA PRO A 110 1.17 8.40 2.49
C PRO A 110 2.05 7.84 3.61
N LYS A 111 3.38 7.91 3.44
CA LYS A 111 4.32 7.33 4.42
C LYS A 111 4.08 7.89 5.82
N PHE A 112 3.66 9.15 5.92
CA PHE A 112 3.23 9.81 7.14
C PHE A 112 2.19 10.90 6.83
N PHE A 113 1.49 11.34 7.86
CA PHE A 113 0.60 12.49 7.84
C PHE A 113 0.60 13.18 9.21
N TYR A 114 0.24 14.45 9.25
CA TYR A 114 -0.03 15.13 10.52
C TYR A 114 -1.36 14.65 11.08
N MET A 115 -1.41 14.45 12.38
CA MET A 115 -2.68 14.19 13.06
C MET A 115 -3.62 15.37 12.85
N PRO A 116 -4.92 15.13 12.60
CA PRO A 116 -5.91 16.20 12.61
C PRO A 116 -5.90 16.96 13.92
N SER A 117 -6.38 18.20 13.87
CA SER A 117 -6.49 19.04 15.07
C SER A 117 -7.28 18.32 16.16
N VAL A 118 -6.66 18.19 17.32
CA VAL A 118 -7.29 17.70 18.55
C VAL A 118 -7.03 18.67 19.67
N VAL A 119 -7.99 18.74 20.60
CA VAL A 119 -7.82 19.57 21.80
C VAL A 119 -7.04 18.77 22.81
N LEU A 120 -6.04 19.37 23.45
CA LEU A 120 -5.34 18.78 24.58
C LEU A 120 -5.80 19.49 25.85
N PRO A 121 -6.63 18.85 26.69
CA PRO A 121 -7.12 19.45 27.92
C PRO A 121 -5.98 19.91 28.82
N THR A 122 -6.12 21.11 29.39
CA THR A 122 -5.13 21.65 30.34
C THR A 122 -5.71 21.86 31.74
N ALA A 123 -7.01 21.60 31.92
CA ALA A 123 -7.72 21.68 33.19
C ALA A 123 -8.54 20.41 33.41
N THR A 124 -8.59 19.95 34.66
CA THR A 124 -9.40 18.80 35.06
C THR A 124 -10.90 19.06 34.99
N THR A 125 -11.30 20.33 34.89
CA THR A 125 -12.69 20.77 34.69
C THR A 125 -13.08 20.88 33.22
N ASP A 126 -12.19 20.57 32.26
CA ASP A 126 -12.54 20.53 30.84
C ASP A 126 -13.71 19.54 30.64
N THR A 127 -14.71 19.94 29.85
CA THR A 127 -15.93 19.15 29.65
C THR A 127 -15.65 17.76 29.10
N ARG A 128 -14.55 17.59 28.33
CA ARG A 128 -14.13 16.29 27.79
C ARG A 128 -13.58 15.36 28.87
N ILE A 129 -13.02 15.92 29.95
CA ILE A 129 -12.45 15.17 31.06
C ILE A 129 -13.50 14.80 32.09
N VAL A 130 -14.44 15.70 32.38
CA VAL A 130 -15.50 15.45 33.37
C VAL A 130 -16.64 14.58 32.83
N ASP A 131 -16.78 14.47 31.51
CA ASP A 131 -17.72 13.54 30.88
C ASP A 131 -17.23 12.09 31.06
N THR A 132 -17.83 11.38 32.01
CA THR A 132 -17.47 9.98 32.33
C THR A 132 -17.83 8.98 31.23
N THR A 133 -18.61 9.39 30.23
CA THR A 133 -18.91 8.56 29.05
C THR A 133 -17.84 8.70 27.97
N ASN A 134 -17.03 9.77 28.03
CA ASN A 134 -15.93 10.01 27.13
C ASN A 134 -14.71 9.16 27.54
N THR A 135 -14.34 8.21 26.69
CA THR A 135 -13.16 7.35 26.92
C THR A 135 -11.92 7.85 26.17
N ASP A 136 -12.06 8.84 25.30
CA ASP A 136 -10.96 9.39 24.51
C ASP A 136 -10.14 10.44 25.28
N TYR A 137 -10.75 11.06 26.29
CA TYR A 137 -10.11 12.03 27.17
C TYR A 137 -10.37 11.62 28.61
N THR A 138 -9.32 11.24 29.33
CA THR A 138 -9.44 10.88 30.75
C THR A 138 -8.34 11.55 31.57
N TYR A 139 -8.58 11.66 32.88
CA TYR A 139 -7.58 12.17 33.83
C TYR A 139 -7.45 11.19 34.99
N VAL A 140 -6.28 10.56 35.11
CA VAL A 140 -6.03 9.50 36.11
C VAL A 140 -4.65 9.69 36.70
N GLY A 141 -4.55 9.65 38.03
CA GLY A 141 -3.25 9.68 38.72
C GLY A 141 -2.43 10.96 38.47
N GLY A 142 -3.07 12.07 38.14
CA GLY A 142 -2.39 13.33 37.84
C GLY A 142 -1.97 13.51 36.38
N GLU A 143 -2.25 12.54 35.50
CA GLU A 143 -1.93 12.59 34.08
C GLU A 143 -3.21 12.77 33.25
N TYR A 144 -3.14 13.64 32.25
CA TYR A 144 -4.11 13.68 31.15
C TYR A 144 -3.77 12.54 30.20
N ILE A 145 -4.79 11.79 29.79
CA ILE A 145 -4.68 10.66 28.88
C ILE A 145 -5.59 10.93 27.69
N VAL A 146 -5.02 10.92 26.48
CA VAL A 146 -5.72 11.21 25.23
C VAL A 146 -5.53 10.06 24.25
N ASN A 147 -6.63 9.46 23.78
CA ASN A 147 -6.62 8.39 22.79
C ASN A 147 -6.52 8.97 21.37
N LEU A 148 -5.30 9.26 20.93
CA LEU A 148 -5.06 9.87 19.62
C LEU A 148 -5.56 8.99 18.48
N TYR A 149 -5.40 7.67 18.58
CA TYR A 149 -5.86 6.77 17.53
C TYR A 149 -7.38 6.82 17.35
N ASN A 150 -8.16 6.76 18.43
CA ASN A 150 -9.61 6.80 18.31
C ASN A 150 -10.12 8.15 17.80
N LEU A 151 -9.51 9.25 18.25
CA LEU A 151 -9.81 10.60 17.73
C LEU A 151 -9.51 10.74 16.24
N TYR A 152 -8.36 10.22 15.79
CA TYR A 152 -8.00 10.15 14.37
C TYR A 152 -9.00 9.31 13.58
N LYS A 153 -9.28 8.09 14.07
CA LYS A 153 -10.21 7.14 13.44
C LYS A 153 -11.57 7.79 13.25
N ASN A 154 -12.16 8.36 14.31
CA ASN A 154 -13.48 8.97 14.27
C ASN A 154 -13.54 10.12 13.26
N GLN A 155 -12.50 10.96 13.15
CA GLN A 155 -12.48 12.03 12.15
C GLN A 155 -12.41 11.52 10.70
N PHE A 156 -11.79 10.34 10.48
CA PHE A 156 -11.62 9.76 9.14
C PHE A 156 -12.77 8.81 8.75
N THR A 157 -13.44 8.19 9.72
CA THR A 157 -14.61 7.31 9.47
C THR A 157 -15.93 8.08 9.52
N THR A 158 -16.01 9.14 10.32
CA THR A 158 -17.22 9.97 10.48
C THR A 158 -16.87 11.45 10.35
N PRO A 159 -16.42 11.92 9.16
CA PRO A 159 -16.18 13.33 8.94
C PRO A 159 -17.49 14.12 9.08
N ILE A 160 -17.40 15.33 9.65
CA ILE A 160 -18.57 16.21 9.87
C ILE A 160 -19.28 16.53 8.54
N ILE A 161 -18.50 16.71 7.48
CA ILE A 161 -18.98 16.95 6.13
C ILE A 161 -17.93 16.42 5.15
N SER A 162 -18.37 15.98 3.98
CA SER A 162 -17.50 15.68 2.84
C SER A 162 -18.07 16.35 1.59
N SER A 163 -17.25 16.54 0.56
CA SER A 163 -17.72 16.96 -0.78
C SER A 163 -18.07 15.77 -1.68
N ILE A 164 -17.99 14.54 -1.15
CA ILE A 164 -18.16 13.28 -1.88
C ILE A 164 -19.63 12.88 -1.80
N THR A 165 -20.27 12.67 -2.94
CA THR A 165 -21.74 12.55 -3.04
C THR A 165 -22.21 11.12 -2.87
N ASP A 166 -22.61 10.72 -1.67
CA ASP A 166 -23.22 9.41 -1.38
C ASP A 166 -24.65 9.33 -1.93
N PRO A 167 -25.00 8.37 -2.82
CA PRO A 167 -26.36 8.17 -3.33
C PRO A 167 -27.40 7.80 -2.25
N THR A 168 -26.98 7.55 -1.00
CA THR A 168 -27.85 7.25 0.14
C THR A 168 -27.93 8.39 1.18
N ASN A 169 -27.20 9.50 1.00
CA ASN A 169 -27.15 10.63 1.94
C ASN A 169 -27.51 11.97 1.25
N PRO A 170 -28.69 12.56 1.50
CA PRO A 170 -29.32 13.58 0.63
C PRO A 170 -28.77 15.03 0.72
N SER A 171 -27.60 15.27 1.34
CA SER A 171 -27.00 16.60 1.45
C SER A 171 -25.88 16.89 0.42
N LEU A 172 -25.82 16.13 -0.67
CA LEU A 172 -24.75 16.19 -1.66
C LEU A 172 -25.29 16.20 -3.12
N PRO A 173 -24.70 16.99 -4.04
CA PRO A 173 -25.18 17.08 -5.44
C PRO A 173 -25.09 15.74 -6.17
N VAL A 174 -26.24 15.25 -6.64
CA VAL A 174 -26.46 13.93 -7.25
C VAL A 174 -25.55 13.68 -8.47
N GLY A 175 -24.82 12.55 -8.50
CA GLY A 175 -24.25 11.99 -9.75
C GLY A 175 -22.85 11.35 -9.72
N THR A 176 -22.08 11.43 -8.62
CA THR A 176 -20.73 10.83 -8.57
C THR A 176 -20.79 9.46 -7.91
N VAL A 177 -20.25 8.42 -8.57
CA VAL A 177 -20.07 7.11 -7.94
C VAL A 177 -18.99 7.24 -6.87
N VAL A 178 -19.36 7.02 -5.60
CA VAL A 178 -18.40 6.93 -4.49
C VAL A 178 -17.82 5.53 -4.47
N THR A 179 -16.52 5.41 -4.68
CA THR A 179 -15.75 4.19 -4.41
C THR A 179 -15.20 4.22 -2.98
N PRO A 180 -14.88 3.08 -2.36
CA PRO A 180 -14.20 3.05 -1.06
C PRO A 180 -12.88 3.83 -1.01
N ASN A 181 -12.26 4.10 -2.17
CA ASN A 181 -11.03 4.88 -2.29
C ASN A 181 -11.28 6.40 -2.28
N ASP A 182 -12.53 6.83 -2.42
CA ASP A 182 -12.89 8.25 -2.35
C ASP A 182 -13.05 8.71 -0.90
N THR A 183 -13.28 7.80 0.05
CA THR A 183 -13.46 8.14 1.46
C THR A 183 -12.14 8.09 2.24
N LEU A 184 -12.07 8.85 3.34
CA LEU A 184 -10.93 8.86 4.26
C LEU A 184 -10.79 7.53 5.04
N GLU A 185 -11.84 6.72 5.11
CA GLU A 185 -11.84 5.45 5.85
C GLU A 185 -10.80 4.47 5.32
N SER A 186 -10.53 4.49 4.01
CA SER A 186 -9.48 3.67 3.38
C SER A 186 -8.07 3.94 3.92
N LEU A 187 -7.85 5.11 4.54
CA LEU A 187 -6.58 5.49 5.15
C LEU A 187 -6.44 4.96 6.59
N VAL A 188 -7.52 4.46 7.18
CA VAL A 188 -7.58 3.97 8.57
C VAL A 188 -7.21 2.49 8.63
N LYS A 189 -6.13 2.21 9.35
CA LYS A 189 -5.62 0.88 9.67
C LYS A 189 -5.68 0.67 11.18
N PRO A 190 -5.53 -0.57 11.70
CA PRO A 190 -5.42 -0.80 13.14
C PRO A 190 -4.31 0.04 13.77
N ALA A 191 -4.49 0.50 15.02
CA ALA A 191 -3.55 1.39 15.73
C ALA A 191 -2.09 0.91 15.67
N THR A 192 -1.88 -0.40 15.79
CA THR A 192 -0.57 -1.05 15.73
C THR A 192 0.11 -0.99 14.37
N SER A 193 -0.56 -0.50 13.32
CA SER A 193 0.00 -0.29 11.97
C SER A 193 0.70 1.07 11.84
N TYR A 194 0.72 1.88 12.91
CA TYR A 194 1.33 3.20 12.92
C TYR A 194 2.45 3.35 13.92
N HIS A 195 3.34 4.29 13.65
CA HIS A 195 4.19 4.94 14.64
C HIS A 195 3.68 6.36 14.89
N TYR A 196 3.59 6.74 16.15
CA TYR A 196 3.11 8.06 16.58
C TYR A 196 4.29 8.88 17.11
N PHE A 197 4.34 10.16 16.74
CA PHE A 197 5.43 11.06 17.11
C PHE A 197 4.87 12.39 17.59
N VAL A 198 5.26 12.82 18.79
CA VAL A 198 5.14 14.21 19.21
C VAL A 198 6.36 14.95 18.66
N THR A 199 6.15 15.81 17.68
CA THR A 199 7.21 16.58 17.02
C THR A 199 7.43 17.96 17.64
N TYR A 200 6.43 18.45 18.37
CA TYR A 200 6.51 19.68 19.16
C TYR A 200 5.47 19.61 20.28
N ALA A 201 5.80 20.15 21.45
CA ALA A 201 4.86 20.46 22.52
C ALA A 201 5.33 21.75 23.19
N ASP A 202 4.42 22.64 23.55
CA ASP A 202 4.76 23.86 24.30
C ASP A 202 5.48 23.48 25.61
N PRO A 203 6.79 23.77 25.72
CA PRO A 203 7.60 23.30 26.84
C PRO A 203 7.30 24.05 28.14
N ASN A 204 6.57 25.17 28.09
CA ASN A 204 6.16 25.92 29.29
C ASN A 204 4.87 25.38 29.89
N VAL A 205 4.15 24.52 29.17
CA VAL A 205 2.85 23.99 29.59
C VAL A 205 2.92 22.49 29.80
N PHE A 206 3.40 21.74 28.82
CA PHE A 206 3.34 20.28 28.85
C PHE A 206 4.62 19.68 29.44
N GLU A 207 4.48 18.66 30.28
CA GLU A 207 5.58 17.89 30.85
C GLU A 207 5.23 16.41 30.95
N GLU A 208 6.25 15.57 31.19
CA GLU A 208 6.09 14.11 31.32
C GLU A 208 5.32 13.46 30.15
N ILE A 209 5.55 13.94 28.93
CA ILE A 209 4.88 13.45 27.72
C ILE A 209 5.33 12.00 27.43
N LYS A 210 4.36 11.08 27.36
CA LYS A 210 4.55 9.66 27.02
C LYS A 210 3.57 9.29 25.91
N LEU A 211 3.98 8.42 25.00
CA LEU A 211 3.17 7.97 23.87
C LEU A 211 3.42 6.49 23.63
N ASP A 212 2.36 5.70 23.52
CA ASP A 212 2.46 4.25 23.32
C ASP A 212 2.16 3.80 21.87
N ALA A 213 2.33 2.50 21.62
CA ALA A 213 2.13 1.89 20.31
C ALA A 213 0.65 1.80 19.87
N ASN A 214 -0.29 2.08 20.76
CA ASN A 214 -1.73 2.12 20.48
C ASN A 214 -2.21 3.56 20.22
N GLY A 215 -1.32 4.54 20.25
CA GLY A 215 -1.67 5.95 20.08
C GLY A 215 -2.26 6.58 21.34
N ILE A 216 -1.98 6.03 22.53
CA ILE A 216 -2.37 6.66 23.80
C ILE A 216 -1.29 7.65 24.21
N LEU A 217 -1.65 8.94 24.19
CA LEU A 217 -0.82 10.04 24.68
C LEU A 217 -1.11 10.26 26.16
N LYS A 218 -0.07 10.37 26.97
CA LYS A 218 -0.15 10.81 28.37
C LYS A 218 0.73 12.03 28.56
N TYR A 219 0.27 13.00 29.35
CA TYR A 219 1.07 14.16 29.72
C TYR A 219 0.57 14.77 31.03
N LYS A 220 1.39 15.62 31.62
CA LYS A 220 1.01 16.51 32.71
C LYS A 220 1.08 17.96 32.25
N VAL A 221 0.36 18.80 32.98
CA VAL A 221 0.40 20.26 32.81
C VAL A 221 1.20 20.83 33.96
N LYS A 222 2.23 21.61 33.63
CA LYS A 222 3.08 22.29 34.60
C LYS A 222 2.24 23.15 35.53
N SER A 223 2.52 23.05 36.81
CA SER A 223 1.92 23.93 37.83
C SER A 223 2.24 25.39 37.50
N ASN A 224 1.25 26.28 37.64
CA ASN A 224 1.35 27.71 37.32
C ASN A 224 1.69 28.05 35.87
N SER A 225 1.52 27.11 34.93
CA SER A 225 1.68 27.38 33.51
C SER A 225 0.64 28.40 33.02
N ILE A 226 1.07 29.31 32.14
CA ILE A 226 0.19 30.28 31.50
C ILE A 226 -0.28 29.69 30.18
N ILE A 227 -1.51 29.21 30.14
CA ILE A 227 -2.13 28.68 28.92
C ILE A 227 -2.48 29.85 28.00
N ARG A 228 -1.99 29.82 26.77
CA ARG A 228 -2.25 30.84 25.74
C ARG A 228 -2.84 30.18 24.50
N THR A 229 -3.38 30.99 23.59
CA THR A 229 -3.85 30.51 22.28
C THR A 229 -2.76 29.80 21.46
N GLY A 230 -1.48 30.06 21.75
CA GLY A 230 -0.32 29.40 21.14
C GLY A 230 0.16 28.13 21.86
N THR A 231 -0.57 27.63 22.85
CA THR A 231 -0.23 26.39 23.56
C THR A 231 -0.80 25.18 22.80
N PHE A 232 0.07 24.46 22.08
CA PHE A 232 -0.32 23.30 21.29
C PHE A 232 0.76 22.22 21.24
N MET A 233 0.42 21.09 20.63
CA MET A 233 1.31 19.97 20.35
C MET A 233 1.15 19.57 18.88
N ASN A 234 2.27 19.29 18.19
CA ASN A 234 2.25 18.75 16.83
C ASN A 234 2.49 17.26 16.87
N ILE A 235 1.56 16.50 16.28
CA ILE A 235 1.61 15.04 16.25
C ILE A 235 1.70 14.57 14.80
N VAL A 236 2.63 13.66 14.53
CA VAL A 236 2.80 12.99 13.23
C VAL A 236 2.51 11.51 13.39
N ILE A 237 1.72 10.96 12.46
CA ILE A 237 1.40 9.55 12.36
C ILE A 237 2.10 9.00 11.11
N LYS A 238 2.93 7.97 11.27
CA LYS A 238 3.68 7.32 10.19
C LYS A 238 3.17 5.90 9.99
N ASN A 239 2.93 5.49 8.75
CA ASN A 239 2.67 4.09 8.43
C ASN A 239 3.92 3.24 8.72
N LYS A 240 3.72 2.05 9.30
CA LYS A 240 4.77 1.03 9.41
C LYS A 240 5.13 0.43 8.06
#